data_AF-A0A2V8FMB6-F1
#
_entry.id   AF-A0A2V8FMB6-F1
#
_cell.length_a   1.000
_cell.length_b   1.000
_cell.length_c   1.000
_cell.angle_alpha   90.00
_cell.angle_beta   90.00
_cell.angle_gamma   90.00
#
_symmetry.space_group_name_H-M   'P 1'
#
loop_
_entity.id
_entity.type
_entity.pdbx_description
1 polymer ?
#
loop_
_entity_poly.entity_id
_entity_poly.type
_entity_poly.pdbx_seq_one_letter_code
_entity_poly.pdbx_strand_id
1 'polypeptide(L)'
;MKSAKPPVVPTWLLERIGSDPNDTVLGDLIEQYGAGRSRFWYWRQALATVLFSATRDIRAYKLLAVRALVSGWILYVAFSFPVNWVSNTIRPPIKAWLVGTGHASFWWLFWGSRIPDTLLVYAACVASGWMIARFHRAHAGAVVCLFGASVLLFEYGFMSWMLFWYGHPPLSQAVLIVPAVLAMSRPLGIVIGGLSVPPERSRP
;
A
#
# COMPACT_ATOMS: atom_id res chain seq x y z
N MET A 1 -29.74 1.71 14.15
CA MET A 1 -30.00 0.41 13.49
C MET A 1 -28.67 -0.23 13.12
N LYS A 2 -28.28 -1.34 13.78
CA LYS A 2 -27.04 -2.06 13.46
C LYS A 2 -27.30 -2.90 12.21
N SER A 3 -26.45 -2.77 11.19
CA SER A 3 -26.58 -3.60 9.98
C SER A 3 -26.24 -5.05 10.35
N ALA A 4 -27.17 -5.97 10.08
CA ALA A 4 -27.01 -7.41 10.30
C ALA A 4 -25.92 -8.05 9.43
N LYS A 5 -25.40 -7.31 8.44
CA LYS A 5 -24.32 -7.79 7.57
C LYS A 5 -22.96 -7.44 8.17
N PRO A 6 -22.01 -8.41 8.23
CA PRO A 6 -20.66 -8.14 8.66
C PRO A 6 -20.00 -7.12 7.71
N PRO A 7 -19.06 -6.30 8.22
CA PRO A 7 -18.37 -5.32 7.40
C PRO A 7 -17.52 -6.02 6.31
N VAL A 8 -17.82 -5.72 5.05
CA VAL A 8 -17.29 -6.41 3.86
C VAL A 8 -15.76 -6.41 3.80
N VAL A 9 -15.13 -5.26 4.06
CA VAL A 9 -13.68 -5.08 3.94
C VAL A 9 -12.88 -5.96 4.92
N PRO A 10 -13.15 -5.94 6.24
CA PRO A 10 -12.40 -6.77 7.19
C PRO A 10 -12.71 -8.27 7.03
N THR A 11 -13.94 -8.65 6.63
CA THR A 11 -14.24 -10.05 6.28
C THR A 11 -13.40 -10.50 5.07
N TRP A 12 -13.36 -9.70 4.01
CA TRP A 12 -12.54 -9.97 2.83
C TRP A 12 -11.04 -10.03 3.13
N LEU A 13 -10.54 -9.19 4.05
CA LEU A 13 -9.13 -9.21 4.47
C LEU A 13 -8.79 -10.48 5.24
N LEU A 14 -9.70 -10.94 6.12
CA LEU A 14 -9.55 -12.18 6.85
C LEU A 14 -9.50 -13.39 5.91
N GLU A 15 -10.43 -13.47 4.95
CA GLU A 15 -10.44 -14.53 3.93
C GLU A 15 -9.15 -14.56 3.08
N ARG A 16 -8.50 -13.40 2.89
CA ARG A 16 -7.31 -13.25 2.06
C ARG A 16 -6.00 -13.55 2.78
N ILE A 17 -5.91 -13.24 4.07
CA ILE A 17 -4.63 -13.24 4.83
C ILE A 17 -4.70 -14.10 6.10
N GLY A 18 -5.88 -14.23 6.69
CA GLY A 18 -6.09 -14.86 8.00
C GLY A 18 -6.43 -16.35 7.96
N SER A 19 -6.95 -16.86 6.85
CA SER A 19 -7.60 -18.18 6.84
C SER A 19 -6.65 -19.35 6.58
N ASP A 20 -6.43 -20.16 7.62
CA ASP A 20 -6.23 -21.60 7.50
C ASP A 20 -7.58 -22.21 7.01
N PRO A 21 -7.64 -23.23 6.13
CA PRO A 21 -8.89 -23.72 5.53
C PRO A 21 -9.96 -24.26 6.51
N ASN A 22 -9.68 -24.31 7.81
CA ASN A 22 -10.51 -24.91 8.86
C ASN A 22 -11.11 -23.85 9.81
N ASP A 23 -11.57 -22.73 9.24
CA ASP A 23 -11.62 -21.40 9.85
C ASP A 23 -12.73 -21.20 10.93
N THR A 24 -12.49 -21.74 12.12
CA THR A 24 -13.31 -21.51 13.33
C THR A 24 -13.31 -20.06 13.79
N VAL A 25 -12.24 -19.31 13.49
CA VAL A 25 -12.05 -17.91 13.92
C VAL A 25 -12.94 -16.96 13.14
N LEU A 26 -13.06 -17.14 11.83
CA LEU A 26 -13.97 -16.33 11.00
C LEU A 26 -15.44 -16.53 11.39
N GLY A 27 -15.83 -17.77 11.70
CA GLY A 27 -17.17 -18.10 12.20
C GLY A 27 -17.50 -17.40 13.51
N ASP A 28 -16.63 -17.52 14.51
CA ASP A 28 -16.79 -16.88 15.82
C ASP A 28 -16.88 -15.34 15.71
N LEU A 29 -16.08 -14.73 14.83
CA LEU A 29 -16.14 -13.29 14.56
C LEU A 29 -17.48 -12.83 13.99
N ILE A 30 -18.08 -13.60 13.08
CA ILE A 30 -19.38 -13.31 12.47
C ILE A 30 -20.49 -13.49 13.50
N GLU A 31 -20.46 -14.57 14.29
CA GLU A 31 -21.43 -14.85 15.35
C GLU A 31 -21.42 -13.76 16.43
N GLN A 32 -20.25 -13.36 16.91
CA GLN A 32 -20.12 -12.29 17.90
C GLN A 32 -20.53 -10.91 17.37
N TYR A 33 -20.35 -10.64 16.07
CA TYR A 33 -20.90 -9.44 15.44
C TYR A 33 -22.43 -9.49 15.40
N GLY A 34 -23.01 -10.65 15.07
CA GLY A 34 -24.44 -10.92 15.12
C GLY A 34 -25.04 -10.73 16.52
N ALA A 35 -24.29 -11.07 17.58
CA ALA A 35 -24.64 -10.85 18.99
C ALA A 35 -24.62 -9.36 19.41
N GLY A 36 -24.40 -8.43 18.48
CA GLY A 36 -24.54 -7.00 18.71
C GLY A 36 -23.23 -6.28 19.06
N ARG A 37 -22.06 -6.88 18.83
CA ARG A 37 -20.77 -6.19 18.94
C ARG A 37 -20.65 -5.07 17.88
N SER A 38 -19.80 -4.08 18.15
CA SER A 38 -19.64 -2.91 17.28
C SER A 38 -18.79 -3.24 16.05
N ARG A 39 -18.96 -2.46 14.97
CA ARG A 39 -18.11 -2.55 13.77
C ARG A 39 -16.63 -2.33 14.08
N PHE A 40 -16.32 -1.40 14.99
CA PHE A 40 -14.96 -1.13 15.42
C PHE A 40 -14.33 -2.33 16.13
N TRP A 41 -15.11 -3.03 16.97
CA TRP A 41 -14.65 -4.26 17.61
C TRP A 41 -14.29 -5.33 16.57
N TYR A 42 -15.14 -5.52 15.55
CA TYR A 42 -14.86 -6.48 14.46
C TYR A 42 -13.59 -6.11 13.69
N TRP A 43 -13.42 -4.83 13.35
CA TRP A 43 -12.21 -4.34 12.69
C TRP A 43 -10.93 -4.60 13.49
N ARG A 44 -10.97 -4.35 14.80
CA ARG A 44 -9.82 -4.59 15.67
C ARG A 44 -9.44 -6.06 15.72
N GLN A 45 -10.42 -6.95 15.83
CA GLN A 45 -10.16 -8.38 15.85
C GLN A 45 -9.68 -8.88 14.49
N ALA A 46 -10.31 -8.43 13.40
CA ALA A 46 -9.91 -8.80 12.05
C ALA A 46 -8.44 -8.44 11.78
N LEU A 47 -8.04 -7.22 12.14
CA LEU A 47 -6.64 -6.78 12.01
C LEU A 47 -5.69 -7.54 12.94
N ALA A 48 -6.11 -7.85 14.17
CA ALA A 48 -5.30 -8.63 15.10
C ALA A 48 -5.04 -10.05 14.58
N THR A 49 -6.06 -10.74 14.05
CA THR A 49 -5.92 -12.06 13.45
C THR A 49 -5.02 -12.03 12.22
N VAL A 50 -5.22 -11.06 11.32
CA VAL A 50 -4.36 -10.87 10.13
C VAL A 50 -2.91 -10.65 10.54
N LEU A 51 -2.65 -9.81 11.54
CA LEU A 51 -1.30 -9.53 12.02
C LEU A 51 -0.67 -10.75 12.69
N PHE A 52 -1.44 -11.50 13.49
CA PHE A 52 -0.97 -12.71 14.14
C PHE A 52 -0.61 -13.80 13.11
N SER A 53 -1.48 -14.06 12.13
CA SER A 53 -1.21 -15.03 11.06
C SER A 53 0.01 -14.61 10.22
N ALA A 54 0.08 -13.33 9.81
CA ALA A 54 1.21 -12.83 9.04
C ALA A 54 2.54 -12.93 9.81
N THR A 55 2.55 -12.59 11.10
CA THR A 55 3.78 -12.67 11.93
C THR A 55 4.20 -14.11 12.21
N ARG A 56 3.24 -15.04 12.37
CA ARG A 56 3.50 -16.47 12.48
C ARG A 56 4.15 -17.02 11.21
N ASP A 57 3.60 -16.71 10.04
CA ASP A 57 4.12 -17.16 8.75
C ASP A 57 5.54 -16.62 8.49
N ILE A 58 5.76 -15.34 8.76
CA ILE A 58 7.07 -14.69 8.60
C ILE A 58 8.11 -15.31 9.55
N ARG A 59 7.72 -15.63 10.79
CA ARG A 59 8.63 -16.27 11.77
C ARG A 59 8.93 -17.72 11.42
N ALA A 60 7.96 -18.45 10.88
CA ALA A 60 8.12 -19.82 10.42
C ALA A 60 9.04 -19.89 9.19
N TYR A 61 8.91 -18.94 8.25
CA TYR A 61 9.64 -18.94 6.98
C TYR A 61 10.50 -17.68 6.79
N LYS A 62 11.46 -17.46 7.70
CA LYS A 62 12.33 -16.26 7.69
C LYS A 62 13.07 -16.06 6.37
N LEU A 63 13.59 -17.14 5.76
CA LEU A 63 14.30 -17.06 4.49
C LEU A 63 13.38 -16.61 3.33
N LEU A 64 12.12 -17.06 3.35
CA LEU A 64 11.11 -16.63 2.38
C LEU A 64 10.81 -15.14 2.54
N ALA A 65 10.66 -14.67 3.79
CA ALA A 65 10.44 -13.27 4.09
C ALA A 65 11.60 -12.37 3.63
N VAL A 66 12.84 -12.79 3.89
CA VAL A 66 14.05 -12.06 3.43
C VAL A 66 14.13 -12.05 1.90
N ARG A 67 13.96 -13.20 1.25
CA ARG A 67 13.98 -13.28 -0.22
C ARG A 67 12.90 -12.40 -0.84
N ALA A 68 11.70 -12.41 -0.28
CA ALA A 68 10.60 -11.59 -0.76
C ALA A 68 10.90 -10.09 -0.58
N LEU A 69 11.44 -9.70 0.58
CA LEU A 69 11.84 -8.33 0.86
C LEU A 69 12.90 -7.86 -0.13
N VAL A 70 13.96 -8.64 -0.34
CA VAL A 70 15.04 -8.33 -1.29
C VAL A 70 14.47 -8.21 -2.71
N SER A 71 13.66 -9.18 -3.15
CA SER A 71 13.05 -9.14 -4.48
C SER A 71 12.10 -7.95 -4.66
N GLY A 72 11.36 -7.58 -3.62
CA GLY A 72 10.46 -6.43 -3.62
C GLY A 72 11.20 -5.11 -3.73
N TRP A 73 12.30 -4.95 -2.99
CA TRP A 73 13.17 -3.77 -3.09
C TRP A 73 13.86 -3.66 -4.45
N ILE A 74 14.37 -4.77 -5.00
CA ILE A 74 14.94 -4.79 -6.34
C ILE A 74 13.90 -4.36 -7.38
N LEU A 75 12.68 -4.90 -7.31
CA LEU A 75 11.58 -4.51 -8.19
C LEU A 75 11.22 -3.04 -8.02
N TYR A 76 11.11 -2.56 -6.77
CA TYR A 76 10.76 -1.18 -6.47
C TYR A 76 11.79 -0.18 -7.03
N VAL A 77 13.07 -0.46 -6.84
CA VAL A 77 14.17 0.34 -7.40
C VAL A 77 14.18 0.24 -8.93
N ALA A 78 13.99 -0.95 -9.48
CA ALA A 78 13.93 -1.16 -10.92
C ALA A 78 12.76 -0.40 -11.58
N PHE A 79 11.60 -0.30 -10.90
CA PHE A 79 10.47 0.51 -11.35
C PHE A 79 10.70 2.02 -11.16
N SER A 80 11.49 2.41 -10.17
CA SER A 80 11.78 3.84 -9.93
C SER A 80 12.50 4.47 -11.12
N PHE A 81 13.41 3.75 -11.79
CA PHE A 81 14.16 4.29 -12.93
C PHE A 81 13.27 4.69 -14.13
N PRO A 82 12.45 3.80 -14.72
CA PRO A 82 11.56 4.15 -15.82
C PRO A 82 10.48 5.16 -15.39
N VAL A 83 9.93 5.06 -14.18
CA VAL A 83 8.94 6.03 -13.69
C VAL A 83 9.52 7.43 -13.61
N ASN A 84 10.72 7.57 -13.03
CA ASN A 84 11.41 8.87 -12.96
C ASN A 84 11.79 9.38 -14.36
N TRP A 85 12.25 8.50 -15.25
CA TRP A 85 12.58 8.87 -16.63
C TRP A 85 11.35 9.40 -17.39
N VAL A 86 10.24 8.66 -17.35
CA VAL A 86 8.97 9.07 -17.98
C VAL A 86 8.48 10.38 -17.37
N SER A 87 8.49 10.48 -16.04
CA SER A 87 8.05 11.68 -15.33
C SER A 87 8.88 12.92 -15.70
N ASN A 88 10.20 12.80 -15.74
CA ASN A 88 11.10 13.89 -16.13
C ASN A 88 10.97 14.27 -17.60
N THR A 89 10.56 13.33 -18.46
CA THR A 89 10.33 13.58 -19.90
C THR A 89 9.00 14.29 -20.13
N ILE A 90 7.94 13.90 -19.40
CA ILE A 90 6.58 14.38 -19.62
C ILE A 90 6.28 15.68 -18.83
N ARG A 91 6.90 15.90 -17.67
CA ARG A 91 6.63 17.08 -16.83
C ARG A 91 6.94 18.42 -17.51
N PRO A 92 8.11 18.63 -18.15
CA PRO A 92 8.42 19.91 -18.79
C PRO A 92 7.42 20.32 -19.89
N PRO A 93 7.05 19.47 -20.86
CA PRO A 93 6.10 19.86 -21.90
C PRO A 93 4.69 20.09 -21.34
N ILE A 94 4.26 19.30 -20.35
CA ILE A 94 2.97 19.54 -19.65
C ILE A 94 2.95 20.92 -19.02
N LYS A 95 4.02 21.30 -18.29
CA LYS A 95 4.12 22.63 -17.68
C LYS A 95 4.12 23.73 -18.73
N ALA A 96 4.88 23.58 -19.81
CA ALA A 96 4.92 24.55 -20.91
C ALA A 96 3.53 24.74 -21.55
N TRP A 97 2.80 23.66 -21.77
CA TRP A 97 1.44 23.69 -22.30
C TRP A 97 0.43 24.35 -21.34
N LEU A 98 0.50 24.04 -20.04
CA LEU A 98 -0.32 24.70 -19.00
C LEU A 98 -0.08 26.21 -18.96
N VAL A 99 1.18 26.65 -19.03
CA VAL A 99 1.50 28.09 -19.11
C VAL A 99 0.96 28.70 -20.41
N GLY A 100 1.13 28.01 -21.55
CA GLY A 100 0.64 28.47 -22.86
C GLY A 100 -0.88 28.62 -22.96
N THR A 101 -1.64 27.86 -22.16
CA THR A 101 -3.11 27.98 -22.07
C THR A 101 -3.58 29.04 -21.07
N GLY A 102 -2.67 29.82 -20.48
CA GLY A 102 -2.98 30.87 -19.51
C GLY A 102 -3.14 30.37 -18.07
N HIS A 103 -2.94 29.08 -17.80
CA HIS A 103 -3.03 28.51 -16.46
C HIS A 103 -1.69 28.65 -15.69
N ALA A 104 -1.22 29.88 -15.53
CA ALA A 104 0.05 30.20 -14.85
C ALA A 104 -0.05 30.21 -13.32
N SER A 105 -1.24 29.99 -12.75
CA SER A 105 -1.42 29.90 -11.30
C SER A 105 -0.63 28.72 -10.72
N PHE A 106 -0.01 28.95 -9.56
CA PHE A 106 0.75 27.94 -8.83
C PHE A 106 -0.01 26.62 -8.70
N TRP A 107 -1.30 26.65 -8.32
CA TRP A 107 -2.10 25.44 -8.09
C TRP A 107 -2.34 24.62 -9.36
N TRP A 108 -2.53 25.28 -10.50
CA TRP A 108 -2.71 24.62 -11.79
C TRP A 108 -1.43 23.93 -12.25
N LEU A 109 -0.29 24.63 -12.13
CA LEU A 109 1.01 24.06 -12.47
C LEU A 109 1.41 22.94 -11.50
N PHE A 110 1.12 23.11 -10.20
CA PHE A 110 1.38 22.11 -9.18
C PHE A 110 0.55 20.86 -9.42
N TRP A 111 -0.79 20.94 -9.43
CA TRP A 111 -1.65 19.77 -9.58
C TRP A 111 -1.59 19.17 -11.00
N GLY A 112 -1.56 20.01 -12.04
CA GLY A 112 -1.50 19.57 -13.44
C GLY A 112 -0.22 18.78 -13.75
N SER A 113 0.91 19.12 -13.13
CA SER A 113 2.16 18.36 -13.30
C SER A 113 2.33 17.21 -12.30
N ARG A 114 1.69 17.27 -11.12
CA ARG A 114 1.81 16.24 -10.07
C ARG A 114 0.84 15.08 -10.21
N ILE A 115 -0.38 15.30 -10.71
CA ILE A 115 -1.38 14.23 -10.85
C ILE A 115 -0.88 13.11 -11.79
N PRO A 116 -0.39 13.39 -13.01
CA PRO A 116 0.05 12.34 -13.92
C PRO A 116 1.21 11.51 -13.34
N ASP A 117 2.17 12.19 -12.72
CA ASP A 117 3.30 11.56 -12.05
C ASP A 117 2.86 10.68 -10.88
N THR A 118 1.96 11.19 -10.06
CA THR A 118 1.43 10.46 -8.91
C THR A 118 0.71 9.19 -9.37
N LEU A 119 -0.14 9.28 -10.39
CA LEU A 119 -0.83 8.13 -10.98
C LEU A 119 0.15 7.09 -11.53
N LEU A 120 1.22 7.52 -12.20
CA LEU A 120 2.27 6.63 -12.71
C LEU A 120 2.99 5.89 -11.56
N VAL A 121 3.32 6.60 -10.49
CA VAL A 121 3.94 6.02 -9.28
C VAL A 121 3.00 5.00 -8.63
N TYR A 122 1.70 5.31 -8.51
CA TYR A 122 0.72 4.36 -7.98
C TYR A 122 0.57 3.13 -8.87
N ALA A 123 0.55 3.30 -10.18
CA ALA A 123 0.51 2.17 -11.12
C ALA A 123 1.73 1.26 -10.94
N ALA A 124 2.93 1.82 -10.77
CA ALA A 124 4.14 1.06 -10.48
C ALA A 124 4.09 0.38 -9.11
N CYS A 125 3.54 1.04 -8.08
CA CYS A 125 3.32 0.45 -6.76
C CYS A 125 2.37 -0.76 -6.84
N VAL A 126 1.24 -0.61 -7.54
CA VAL A 126 0.28 -1.70 -7.78
C VAL A 126 0.95 -2.85 -8.54
N ALA A 127 1.72 -2.56 -9.60
CA ALA A 127 2.45 -3.57 -10.35
C ALA A 127 3.47 -4.32 -9.48
N SER A 128 4.22 -3.60 -8.63
CA SER A 128 5.20 -4.21 -7.73
C SER A 128 4.54 -5.15 -6.71
N GLY A 129 3.43 -4.72 -6.09
CA GLY A 129 2.65 -5.54 -5.17
C GLY A 129 2.09 -6.79 -5.85
N TRP A 130 1.55 -6.63 -7.06
CA TRP A 130 1.03 -7.74 -7.87
C TRP A 130 2.12 -8.75 -8.24
N MET A 131 3.30 -8.29 -8.67
CA MET A 131 4.43 -9.15 -9.00
C MET A 131 4.93 -9.94 -7.79
N ILE A 132 5.10 -9.28 -6.64
CA ILE A 132 5.57 -9.92 -5.40
C ILE A 132 4.59 -11.00 -4.94
N ALA A 133 3.29 -10.70 -4.95
CA ALA A 133 2.24 -11.66 -4.64
C ALA A 133 2.25 -12.85 -5.58
N ARG A 134 2.54 -12.63 -6.87
CA ARG A 134 2.62 -13.70 -7.87
C ARG A 134 3.84 -14.60 -7.70
N PHE A 135 4.96 -14.09 -7.18
CA PHE A 135 6.15 -14.90 -6.87
C PHE A 135 6.03 -15.68 -5.56
N HIS A 136 5.21 -15.21 -4.61
CA HIS A 136 5.08 -15.79 -3.27
C HIS A 136 3.63 -16.17 -2.96
N ARG A 137 2.95 -16.83 -3.91
CA ARG A 137 1.49 -17.08 -3.87
C ARG A 137 1.00 -17.75 -2.58
N ALA A 138 1.77 -18.69 -2.03
CA ALA A 138 1.42 -19.41 -0.81
C ALA A 138 1.26 -18.49 0.42
N HIS A 139 2.02 -17.39 0.49
CA HIS A 139 2.00 -16.44 1.61
C HIS A 139 1.86 -14.99 1.13
N ALA A 140 1.15 -14.79 0.01
CA ALA A 140 1.12 -13.52 -0.70
C ALA A 140 0.64 -12.36 0.19
N GLY A 141 -0.39 -12.58 1.01
CA GLY A 141 -0.91 -11.57 1.93
C GLY A 141 0.13 -11.10 2.94
N ALA A 142 0.74 -12.02 3.67
CA ALA A 142 1.75 -11.71 4.69
C ALA A 142 2.97 -11.02 4.10
N VAL A 143 3.46 -11.52 2.96
CA VAL A 143 4.64 -10.98 2.27
C VAL A 143 4.39 -9.58 1.72
N VAL A 144 3.22 -9.33 1.12
CA VAL A 144 2.84 -8.01 0.60
C VAL A 144 2.68 -7.00 1.73
N CYS A 145 2.07 -7.39 2.85
CA CYS A 145 1.96 -6.53 4.03
C CYS A 145 3.34 -6.20 4.62
N LEU A 146 4.25 -7.19 4.72
CA LEU A 146 5.62 -6.97 5.18
C LEU A 146 6.37 -6.00 4.26
N PHE A 147 6.29 -6.22 2.95
CA PHE A 147 6.94 -5.34 1.98
C PHE A 147 6.35 -3.92 2.03
N GLY A 148 5.02 -3.79 2.04
CA GLY A 148 4.33 -2.50 2.18
C GLY A 148 4.73 -1.75 3.45
N ALA A 149 4.86 -2.46 4.58
CA ALA A 149 5.34 -1.88 5.83
C ALA A 149 6.80 -1.41 5.73
N SER A 150 7.67 -2.17 5.04
CA SER A 150 9.06 -1.76 4.81
C SER A 150 9.18 -0.50 3.96
N VAL A 151 8.34 -0.36 2.92
CA VAL A 151 8.29 0.84 2.07
C VAL A 151 7.76 2.03 2.87
N LEU A 152 6.73 1.83 3.70
CA LEU A 152 6.19 2.87 4.57
C LEU A 152 7.26 3.41 5.54
N LEU A 153 8.02 2.51 6.17
CA LEU A 153 9.11 2.89 7.07
C LEU A 153 10.22 3.65 6.35
N PHE A 154 10.57 3.24 5.13
CA PHE A 154 11.56 3.94 4.32
C PHE A 154 11.08 5.34 3.93
N GLU A 155 9.85 5.49 3.43
CA GLU A 155 9.29 6.78 3.04
C GLU A 155 9.20 7.73 4.25
N TYR A 156 8.79 7.21 5.41
CA TYR A 156 8.77 7.98 6.66
C TYR A 156 10.19 8.42 7.07
N GLY A 157 11.15 7.48 7.10
CA GLY A 157 12.53 7.77 7.48
C GLY A 157 13.19 8.77 6.52
N PHE A 158 12.95 8.61 5.22
CA PHE A 158 13.45 9.53 4.19
C PHE A 158 12.84 10.93 4.34
N MET A 159 11.54 11.04 4.57
CA MET A 159 10.88 12.33 4.82
C MET A 159 11.37 13.00 6.10
N SER A 160 11.46 12.26 7.21
CA SER A 160 12.00 12.77 8.47
C SER A 160 13.44 13.24 8.33
N TRP A 161 14.29 12.48 7.63
CA TRP A 161 15.66 12.86 7.33
C TRP A 161 15.73 14.15 6.51
N MET A 162 14.90 14.25 5.46
CA MET A 162 14.81 15.44 4.62
C MET A 162 14.38 16.67 5.42
N LEU A 163 13.33 16.56 6.24
CA LEU A 163 12.86 17.67 7.07
C LEU A 163 13.90 18.11 8.10
N PHE A 164 14.62 17.16 8.70
CA PHE A 164 15.70 17.45 9.64
C PHE A 164 16.84 18.23 8.98
N TRP A 165 17.28 17.81 7.80
CA TRP A 165 18.39 18.46 7.09
C TRP A 165 18.04 19.83 6.50
N TYR A 166 16.81 20.00 6.01
CA TYR A 166 16.41 21.24 5.34
C TYR A 166 15.96 22.35 6.30
N GLY A 167 15.67 22.05 7.58
CA GLY A 167 15.48 23.00 8.69
C GLY A 167 14.28 23.95 8.57
N HIS A 168 14.27 24.77 7.50
CA HIS A 168 13.20 25.66 7.09
C HIS A 168 13.10 25.66 5.56
N PRO A 169 12.33 24.74 4.97
CA PRO A 169 12.10 24.74 3.53
C PRO A 169 11.49 26.09 3.10
N PRO A 170 11.91 26.67 1.96
CA PRO A 170 11.45 27.98 1.48
C PRO A 170 9.99 27.98 0.98
N LEU A 171 9.24 26.90 1.25
CA LEU A 171 7.88 26.68 0.79
C LEU A 171 6.94 26.61 1.99
N SER A 172 5.71 27.07 1.81
CA SER A 172 4.69 26.98 2.85
C SER A 172 4.47 25.52 3.29
N GLN A 173 4.21 25.30 4.58
CA GLN A 173 4.02 23.97 5.15
C GLN A 173 2.96 23.15 4.40
N ALA A 174 1.89 23.80 3.93
CA ALA A 174 0.84 23.17 3.11
C ALA A 174 1.38 22.53 1.82
N VAL A 175 2.37 23.14 1.17
CA VAL A 175 2.98 22.63 -0.07
C VAL A 175 3.85 21.40 0.17
N LEU A 176 4.32 21.20 1.41
CA LEU A 176 5.15 20.05 1.80
C LEU A 176 4.32 18.89 2.36
N ILE A 177 3.24 19.20 3.07
CA ILE A 177 2.33 18.19 3.63
C ILE A 177 1.70 17.37 2.51
N VAL A 178 1.26 18.00 1.41
CA VAL A 178 0.56 17.28 0.33
C VAL A 178 1.43 16.20 -0.33
N PRO A 179 2.67 16.48 -0.80
CA PRO A 179 3.57 15.45 -1.31
C PRO A 179 3.93 14.38 -0.30
N ALA A 180 4.10 14.75 0.98
CA ALA A 180 4.41 13.80 2.04
C ALA A 180 3.25 12.81 2.24
N VAL A 181 2.01 13.30 2.31
CA VAL A 181 0.81 12.46 2.41
C VAL A 181 0.71 11.53 1.21
N LEU A 182 0.91 12.03 -0.02
CA LEU A 182 0.88 11.21 -1.24
C LEU A 182 1.95 10.11 -1.22
N ALA A 183 3.18 10.44 -0.82
CA ALA A 183 4.26 9.48 -0.68
C ALA A 183 3.95 8.40 0.38
N MET A 184 3.44 8.82 1.54
CA MET A 184 3.04 7.93 2.63
C MET A 184 1.88 6.99 2.25
N SER A 185 1.07 7.36 1.27
CA SER A 185 0.00 6.49 0.75
C SER A 185 0.43 5.53 -0.36
N ARG A 186 1.66 5.58 -0.86
CA ARG A 186 2.19 4.61 -1.86
C ARG A 186 2.08 3.14 -1.43
N PRO A 187 2.33 2.77 -0.16
CA PRO A 187 2.15 1.39 0.32
C PRO A 187 0.73 0.85 0.13
N LEU A 188 -0.28 1.71 0.10
CA LEU A 188 -1.67 1.29 -0.18
C LEU A 188 -1.78 0.72 -1.60
N GLY A 189 -1.10 1.33 -2.58
CA GLY A 189 -1.06 0.81 -3.95
C GLY A 189 -0.42 -0.58 -4.00
N ILE A 190 0.66 -0.79 -3.26
CA ILE A 190 1.35 -2.09 -3.15
C ILE A 190 0.41 -3.14 -2.56
N VAL A 191 -0.28 -2.80 -1.46
CA VAL A 191 -1.23 -3.71 -0.80
C VAL A 191 -2.40 -4.04 -1.72
N ILE A 192 -2.99 -3.05 -2.40
CA ILE A 192 -4.07 -3.25 -3.38
C ILE A 192 -3.61 -4.16 -4.51
N GLY A 193 -2.43 -3.91 -5.07
CA GLY A 193 -1.85 -4.72 -6.13
C GLY A 193 -1.60 -6.17 -5.70
N GLY A 194 -1.02 -6.38 -4.52
CA GLY A 194 -0.74 -7.72 -4.02
C GLY A 194 -2.00 -8.50 -3.66
N LEU A 195 -3.00 -7.85 -3.06
CA LEU A 195 -4.27 -8.49 -2.71
C LEU A 195 -5.18 -8.75 -3.93
N SER A 196 -4.87 -8.19 -5.10
CA SER A 196 -5.59 -8.53 -6.34
C SER A 196 -5.29 -9.96 -6.82
N VAL A 197 -4.15 -10.55 -6.41
CA VAL A 197 -3.78 -11.92 -6.78
C VAL A 197 -4.55 -12.91 -5.90
N PRO A 198 -5.30 -13.87 -6.48
CA PRO A 198 -6.02 -14.88 -5.70
C PRO A 198 -5.03 -15.80 -4.95
N PRO A 199 -5.30 -16.16 -3.69
CA PRO A 199 -4.48 -17.10 -2.95
C PRO A 199 -4.53 -18.48 -3.63
N GLU A 200 -3.41 -19.20 -3.56
CA GLU A 200 -3.32 -20.56 -4.07
C GLU A 200 -4.12 -21.48 -3.13
N ARG A 201 -5.37 -21.77 -3.49
CA ARG A 201 -6.14 -22.83 -2.81
C ARG A 201 -5.38 -24.13 -3.03
N SER A 202 -4.89 -24.74 -1.96
CA SER A 202 -4.49 -26.14 -1.95
C SER A 202 -5.63 -26.93 -2.60
N ARG A 203 -5.37 -27.47 -3.80
CA ARG A 203 -6.32 -28.38 -4.45
C ARG A 203 -6.53 -29.58 -3.50
N PRO A 204 -7.77 -30.06 -3.33
CA PRO A 204 -8.02 -31.30 -2.63
C PRO A 204 -7.32 -32.47 -3.32
#